data_AF-A0A957ARM1-F1
#
_entry.id   AF-A0A957ARM1-F1
#
_cell.length_a   1.000
_cell.length_b   1.000
_cell.length_c   1.000
_cell.angle_alpha   90.00
_cell.angle_beta   90.00
_cell.angle_gamma   90.00
#
_symmetry.space_group_name_H-M   'P 1'
#
loop_
_entity.id
_entity.type
_entity.pdbx_description
1 polymer ?
#
loop_
_entity_poly.entity_id
_entity_poly.type
_entity_poly.pdbx_seq_one_letter_code
_entity_poly.pdbx_strand_id
1 'polypeptide(L)'
;MAKKTTSIGPWIVVATVIIGFFCIFGCVLSLIAINGRDQSSSDVVVTDTDPASATLTLAYTPEKAALISDLVDRFNQQKLRTDDRKTMEVQLLELAPDLMVDEALSDAPRFQALTPDSSLWLDQLDRRWAGQQQLEESAIAPSPVGEVVRYAVSPVVIAMWDDVARSLGWPDEAVGWETIQQRAAADPDFRWSHPSTSQASGLLATLAEFYAGAGKTRGLTVDDATAQQTIDYVTNVERTVKFYGEGETAILDRIRAEGRDFLDSFVVQEHLVVNYNRDAGSGSPELVAVYPAEGTLWADHPLALLESSDLTNNQRSTFRAFRDFVQSPEAQQVVLQAGFRPSDLSLPLEGSAISPANGADPSQPQTTLQVPGPAVVDVVQNVWQFTKRKANIYLVVDTSGSMEGDKLDAAQAALREFLGQIKGDQEQVGLVEFSTFVNNIDPLEP
;
A
#
# COMPACT_ATOMS: atom_id res chain seq x y z
N MET A 1 50.05 -21.12 29.55
CA MET A 1 49.93 -19.90 28.72
C MET A 1 48.45 -19.68 28.45
N ALA A 2 47.83 -18.73 29.17
CA ALA A 2 46.41 -18.40 29.05
C ALA A 2 46.19 -17.43 27.87
N LYS A 3 45.24 -17.74 26.99
CA LYS A 3 44.80 -16.84 25.91
C LYS A 3 43.83 -15.81 26.49
N LYS A 4 44.20 -14.52 26.44
CA LYS A 4 43.32 -13.37 26.68
C LYS A 4 42.33 -13.25 25.52
N THR A 5 41.05 -13.37 25.80
CA THR A 5 39.95 -12.89 24.95
C THR A 5 39.71 -11.42 25.29
N THR A 6 39.92 -10.53 24.32
CA THR A 6 39.54 -9.11 24.41
C THR A 6 38.05 -8.97 24.12
N SER A 7 37.29 -8.66 25.16
CA SER A 7 35.90 -8.21 25.09
C SER A 7 35.84 -6.85 24.39
N ILE A 8 35.16 -6.77 23.25
CA ILE A 8 34.77 -5.52 22.62
C ILE A 8 33.70 -4.90 23.53
N GLY A 9 33.97 -3.71 24.08
CA GLY A 9 33.08 -3.07 25.04
C GLY A 9 31.81 -2.49 24.39
N PRO A 10 30.70 -2.36 25.14
CA PRO A 10 29.40 -1.89 24.65
C PRO A 10 29.44 -0.49 24.03
N TRP A 11 30.45 0.32 24.35
CA TRP A 11 30.65 1.67 23.80
C TRP A 11 30.91 1.71 22.29
N ILE A 12 31.52 0.67 21.71
CA ILE A 12 31.78 0.63 20.27
C ILE A 12 30.50 0.30 19.50
N VAL A 13 29.63 -0.56 20.04
CA VAL A 13 28.34 -0.89 19.43
C VAL A 13 27.39 0.30 19.47
N VAL A 14 27.36 1.04 20.59
CA VAL A 14 26.56 2.27 20.74
C VAL A 14 27.05 3.37 19.79
N ALA A 15 28.36 3.53 19.60
CA ALA A 15 28.90 4.52 18.67
C ALA A 15 28.55 4.22 17.21
N THR A 16 28.55 2.95 16.78
CA THR A 16 28.20 2.57 15.41
C THR A 16 26.71 2.75 15.12
N VAL A 17 25.84 2.47 16.09
CA VAL A 17 24.38 2.70 15.96
C VAL A 17 24.06 4.20 15.90
N ILE A 18 24.71 5.02 16.73
CA ILE A 18 24.52 6.47 16.72
C ILE A 18 24.99 7.09 15.39
N ILE A 19 26.14 6.66 14.85
CA ILE A 19 26.64 7.17 13.57
C ILE A 19 25.73 6.74 12.40
N GLY A 20 25.21 5.50 12.42
CA GLY A 20 24.21 5.04 11.45
C GLY A 20 22.92 5.85 11.49
N PHE A 21 22.42 6.17 12.69
CA PHE A 21 21.22 6.98 12.89
C PHE A 21 21.42 8.44 12.43
N PHE A 22 22.58 9.05 12.71
CA PHE A 22 22.89 10.40 12.23
C PHE A 22 23.07 10.50 10.71
N CYS A 23 23.53 9.44 10.05
CA CYS A 23 23.60 9.41 8.58
C CYS A 23 22.21 9.30 7.94
N ILE A 24 21.31 8.48 8.51
CA ILE A 24 19.94 8.32 8.01
C ILE A 24 19.12 9.59 8.27
N PHE A 25 19.19 10.15 9.48
CA PHE A 25 18.48 11.38 9.83
C PHE A 25 19.06 12.61 9.10
N GLY A 26 20.38 12.63 8.86
CA GLY A 26 21.03 13.65 8.04
C GLY A 26 20.59 13.61 6.58
N CYS A 27 20.35 12.42 6.01
CA CYS A 27 19.83 12.29 4.65
C CYS A 27 18.34 12.68 4.55
N VAL A 28 17.51 12.29 5.53
CA VAL A 28 16.09 12.67 5.59
C VAL A 28 15.91 14.18 5.83
N LEU A 29 16.69 14.79 6.73
CA LEU A 29 16.69 16.24 6.94
C LEU A 29 17.28 17.01 5.76
N SER A 30 18.23 16.44 4.99
CA SER A 30 18.72 17.09 3.77
C SER A 30 17.69 17.03 2.65
N LEU A 31 16.92 15.96 2.53
CA LEU A 31 15.79 15.86 1.59
C LEU A 31 14.68 16.85 1.95
N ILE A 32 14.37 17.02 3.24
CA ILE A 32 13.40 18.01 3.73
C ILE A 32 13.93 19.45 3.56
N ALA A 33 15.23 19.69 3.80
CA ALA A 33 15.83 21.02 3.67
C ALA A 33 16.12 21.44 2.22
N ILE A 34 16.28 20.49 1.29
CA ILE A 34 16.35 20.77 -0.15
C ILE A 34 14.94 21.01 -0.70
N ASN A 35 13.92 20.28 -0.24
CA ASN A 35 12.52 20.58 -0.59
C ASN A 35 11.98 21.87 0.07
N GLY A 36 12.52 22.27 1.21
CA GLY A 36 12.09 23.46 1.94
C GLY A 36 12.67 24.80 1.44
N ARG A 37 13.59 24.78 0.47
CA ARG A 37 14.27 26.02 0.00
C ARG A 37 13.73 26.65 -1.28
N ASP A 38 12.72 26.04 -1.92
CA ASP A 38 12.06 26.61 -3.11
C ASP A 38 10.61 27.06 -2.88
N GLN A 39 10.14 27.12 -1.62
CA GLN A 39 8.92 27.86 -1.31
C GLN A 39 9.23 29.35 -1.11
N SER A 40 9.53 30.04 -2.20
CA SER A 40 9.23 31.46 -2.28
C SER A 40 7.72 31.61 -2.14
N SER A 41 7.31 32.44 -1.19
CA SER A 41 5.95 32.88 -0.88
C SER A 41 5.08 32.93 -2.14
N SER A 42 4.29 31.89 -2.36
CA SER A 42 3.18 31.96 -3.30
C SER A 42 2.08 32.66 -2.53
N ASP A 43 1.77 33.90 -2.93
CA ASP A 43 0.51 34.53 -2.56
C ASP A 43 -0.62 33.50 -2.70
N VAL A 44 -1.61 33.57 -1.81
CA VAL A 44 -2.87 32.82 -1.95
C VAL A 44 -3.50 33.23 -3.28
N VAL A 45 -3.16 32.49 -4.34
CA VAL A 45 -3.88 32.53 -5.59
C VAL A 45 -5.18 31.82 -5.29
N VAL A 46 -6.24 32.62 -5.10
CA VAL A 46 -7.58 32.16 -5.39
C VAL A 46 -7.51 31.63 -6.82
N THR A 47 -7.47 30.31 -6.98
CA THR A 47 -7.55 29.68 -8.29
C THR A 47 -8.92 30.03 -8.84
N ASP A 48 -8.95 31.03 -9.72
CA ASP A 48 -10.02 31.20 -10.70
C ASP A 48 -10.07 29.88 -11.47
N THR A 49 -10.99 28.99 -11.07
CA THR A 49 -11.17 27.69 -11.71
C THR A 49 -11.63 27.97 -13.13
N ASP A 50 -10.72 27.90 -14.11
CA ASP A 50 -11.06 28.06 -15.53
C ASP A 50 -12.22 27.09 -15.82
N PRO A 51 -13.45 27.59 -16.05
CA PRO A 51 -14.62 26.72 -16.22
C PRO A 51 -14.52 25.91 -17.53
N ALA A 52 -13.55 26.22 -18.39
CA ALA A 52 -13.20 25.50 -19.59
C ALA A 52 -11.88 24.71 -19.46
N SER A 53 -11.34 24.50 -18.25
CA SER A 53 -10.13 23.70 -18.06
C SER A 53 -10.32 22.28 -18.60
N ALA A 54 -9.37 21.80 -19.40
CA ALA A 54 -9.29 20.42 -19.87
C ALA A 54 -8.17 19.64 -19.17
N THR A 55 -7.52 20.25 -18.18
CA THR A 55 -6.49 19.61 -17.35
C THR A 55 -7.15 18.84 -16.23
N LEU A 56 -6.92 17.52 -16.19
CA LEU A 56 -7.43 16.59 -15.20
C LEU A 56 -6.30 16.18 -14.26
N THR A 57 -6.41 16.49 -12.97
CA THR A 57 -5.47 15.96 -11.97
C THR A 57 -5.94 14.58 -11.52
N LEU A 58 -5.06 13.59 -11.67
CA LEU A 58 -5.25 12.19 -11.34
C LEU A 58 -4.39 11.81 -10.11
N ALA A 59 -5.06 11.51 -8.99
CA ALA A 59 -4.39 10.95 -7.83
C ALA A 59 -4.03 9.46 -8.06
N TYR A 60 -2.83 9.01 -7.70
CA TYR A 60 -2.39 7.63 -7.88
C TYR A 60 -1.57 7.14 -6.67
N THR A 61 -1.59 5.83 -6.39
CA THR A 61 -0.83 5.25 -5.27
C THR A 61 0.62 4.93 -5.67
N PRO A 62 1.60 5.08 -4.75
CA PRO A 62 3.02 5.10 -5.12
C PRO A 62 3.55 3.86 -5.85
N GLU A 63 3.01 2.68 -5.56
CA GLU A 63 3.54 1.42 -6.09
C GLU A 63 3.35 1.26 -7.61
N LYS A 64 2.42 2.01 -8.21
CA LYS A 64 2.22 2.05 -9.67
C LYS A 64 2.84 3.26 -10.38
N ALA A 65 3.64 4.08 -9.69
CA ALA A 65 4.17 5.35 -10.20
C ALA A 65 4.79 5.24 -11.61
N ALA A 66 5.64 4.24 -11.83
CA ALA A 66 6.30 4.03 -13.11
C ALA A 66 5.30 3.73 -14.25
N LEU A 67 4.30 2.88 -14.00
CA LEU A 67 3.28 2.52 -14.99
C LEU A 67 2.41 3.73 -15.33
N ILE A 68 1.84 4.40 -14.32
CA ILE A 68 0.89 5.47 -14.57
C ILE A 68 1.57 6.70 -15.20
N SER A 69 2.83 6.97 -14.86
CA SER A 69 3.63 8.02 -15.51
C SER A 69 3.82 7.75 -17.00
N ASP A 70 4.21 6.53 -17.40
CA ASP A 70 4.39 6.20 -18.83
C ASP A 70 3.05 6.29 -19.59
N LEU A 71 1.95 5.83 -18.98
CA LEU A 71 0.62 5.94 -19.58
C LEU A 71 0.19 7.41 -19.78
N VAL A 72 0.35 8.25 -18.75
CA VAL A 72 0.01 9.68 -18.83
C VAL A 72 0.88 10.42 -19.83
N ASP A 73 2.19 10.15 -19.86
CA ASP A 73 3.11 10.76 -20.82
C ASP A 73 2.70 10.42 -22.26
N ARG A 74 2.40 9.14 -22.54
CA ARG A 74 1.93 8.71 -23.87
C ARG A 74 0.60 9.34 -24.25
N PHE A 75 -0.34 9.46 -23.31
CA PHE A 75 -1.62 10.12 -23.53
C PHE A 75 -1.42 11.60 -23.88
N ASN A 76 -0.68 12.34 -23.03
CA ASN A 76 -0.44 13.78 -23.20
C ASN A 76 0.32 14.09 -24.50
N GLN A 77 1.22 13.20 -24.94
CA GLN A 77 1.94 13.33 -26.21
C GLN A 77 1.03 13.28 -27.45
N GLN A 78 -0.16 12.68 -27.36
CA GLN A 78 -1.14 12.68 -28.45
C GLN A 78 -1.74 14.07 -28.71
N LYS A 79 -1.66 14.98 -27.72
CA LYS A 79 -2.16 16.37 -27.81
C LYS A 79 -3.62 16.42 -28.29
N LEU A 80 -4.44 15.51 -27.76
CA LEU A 80 -5.87 15.46 -28.04
C LEU A 80 -6.52 16.77 -27.59
N ARG A 81 -7.66 17.10 -28.20
CA ARG A 81 -8.38 18.34 -27.95
C ARG A 81 -9.86 18.08 -27.73
N THR A 82 -10.44 18.85 -26.83
CA THR A 82 -11.89 18.97 -26.62
C THR A 82 -12.56 19.68 -27.80
N ASP A 83 -13.88 19.66 -27.86
CA ASP A 83 -14.67 20.30 -28.92
C ASP A 83 -14.41 21.82 -29.02
N ASP A 84 -14.15 22.48 -27.90
CA ASP A 84 -13.77 23.90 -27.82
C ASP A 84 -12.25 24.16 -28.04
N ARG A 85 -11.52 23.13 -28.45
CA ARG A 85 -10.09 23.12 -28.82
C ARG A 85 -9.11 23.36 -27.67
N LYS A 86 -9.51 23.15 -26.43
CA LYS A 86 -8.57 23.05 -25.29
C LYS A 86 -7.78 21.75 -25.40
N THR A 87 -6.50 21.78 -25.03
CA THR A 87 -5.66 20.57 -25.01
C THR A 87 -6.06 19.72 -23.81
N MET A 88 -6.37 18.45 -24.05
CA MET A 88 -6.59 17.47 -22.99
C MET A 88 -5.24 17.12 -22.35
N GLU A 89 -5.14 17.27 -21.03
CA GLU A 89 -3.92 17.00 -20.28
C GLU A 89 -4.28 16.27 -18.99
N VAL A 90 -3.54 15.21 -18.66
CA VAL A 90 -3.61 14.55 -17.36
C VAL A 90 -2.36 14.90 -16.56
N GLN A 91 -2.54 15.36 -15.33
CA GLN A 91 -1.48 15.64 -14.37
C GLN A 91 -1.56 14.65 -13.22
N LEU A 92 -0.41 14.26 -12.67
CA LEU A 92 -0.32 13.23 -11.65
C LEU A 92 -0.12 13.84 -10.25
N LEU A 93 -0.83 13.28 -9.27
CA LEU A 93 -0.66 13.56 -7.86
C LEU A 93 -0.42 12.23 -7.13
N GLU A 94 0.79 11.99 -6.64
CA GLU A 94 1.06 10.81 -5.82
C GLU A 94 0.41 10.99 -4.44
N LEU A 95 -0.37 10.01 -4.00
CA LEU A 95 -1.07 10.06 -2.73
C LEU A 95 -1.26 8.67 -2.13
N ALA A 96 -1.17 8.54 -0.81
CA ALA A 96 -1.48 7.29 -0.13
C ALA A 96 -2.99 6.98 -0.18
N PRO A 97 -3.43 5.71 -0.17
CA PRO A 97 -4.84 5.36 -0.36
C PRO A 97 -5.80 5.98 0.67
N ASP A 98 -5.39 6.03 1.94
CA ASP A 98 -6.15 6.66 3.02
C ASP A 98 -6.33 8.17 2.80
N LEU A 99 -5.23 8.86 2.45
CA LEU A 99 -5.24 10.28 2.11
C LEU A 99 -6.07 10.57 0.86
N MET A 100 -6.13 9.65 -0.12
CA MET A 100 -7.05 9.78 -1.26
C MET A 100 -8.50 9.83 -0.81
N VAL A 101 -8.91 8.91 0.07
CA VAL A 101 -10.30 8.88 0.56
C VAL A 101 -10.60 10.14 1.39
N ASP A 102 -9.69 10.55 2.27
CA ASP A 102 -9.86 11.75 3.10
C ASP A 102 -9.95 13.03 2.25
N GLU A 103 -9.04 13.21 1.29
CA GLU A 103 -9.01 14.40 0.45
C GLU A 103 -10.20 14.43 -0.52
N ALA A 104 -10.64 13.28 -1.05
CA ALA A 104 -11.84 13.19 -1.89
C ALA A 104 -13.14 13.58 -1.16
N LEU A 105 -13.15 13.47 0.18
CA LEU A 105 -14.27 13.90 1.03
C LEU A 105 -14.15 15.37 1.49
N SER A 106 -13.06 16.05 1.15
CA SER A 106 -12.88 17.47 1.49
C SER A 106 -13.72 18.37 0.58
N ASP A 107 -13.91 19.63 0.99
CA ASP A 107 -14.69 20.60 0.20
C ASP A 107 -14.04 20.94 -1.16
N ALA A 108 -12.71 20.76 -1.28
CA ALA A 108 -11.93 21.12 -2.46
C ALA A 108 -10.74 20.16 -2.67
N PRO A 109 -10.99 18.92 -3.15
CA PRO A 109 -9.91 17.98 -3.45
C PRO A 109 -8.98 18.55 -4.53
N ARG A 110 -7.67 18.31 -4.43
CA ARG A 110 -6.69 18.76 -5.43
C ARG A 110 -6.76 17.95 -6.73
N PHE A 111 -7.57 16.90 -6.77
CA PHE A 111 -7.72 16.00 -7.90
C PHE A 111 -9.19 15.80 -8.27
N GLN A 112 -9.41 15.45 -9.54
CA GLN A 112 -10.74 15.19 -10.09
C GLN A 112 -10.92 13.72 -10.47
N ALA A 113 -9.83 12.97 -10.57
CA ALA A 113 -9.84 11.54 -10.78
C ALA A 113 -8.85 10.88 -9.81
N LEU A 114 -9.08 9.61 -9.50
CA LEU A 114 -8.18 8.81 -8.70
C LEU A 114 -8.01 7.42 -9.31
N THR A 115 -6.82 6.85 -9.10
CA THR A 115 -6.50 5.47 -9.41
C THR A 115 -5.84 4.81 -8.21
N PRO A 116 -6.63 4.41 -7.19
CA PRO A 116 -6.08 3.65 -6.08
C PRO A 116 -5.64 2.24 -6.54
N ASP A 117 -4.95 1.50 -5.68
CA ASP A 117 -4.56 0.11 -5.93
C ASP A 117 -5.73 -0.88 -5.89
N SER A 118 -6.85 -0.52 -5.24
CA SER A 118 -8.08 -1.32 -5.23
C SER A 118 -9.38 -0.51 -5.20
N SER A 119 -10.44 -1.06 -5.80
CA SER A 119 -11.82 -0.56 -5.69
C SER A 119 -12.37 -0.58 -4.25
N LEU A 120 -11.73 -1.30 -3.32
CA LEU A 120 -12.07 -1.26 -1.89
C LEU A 120 -12.04 0.18 -1.33
N TRP A 121 -11.16 1.03 -1.84
CA TRP A 121 -11.08 2.44 -1.44
C TRP A 121 -12.21 3.29 -2.01
N LEU A 122 -12.70 2.95 -3.21
CA LEU A 122 -13.89 3.58 -3.79
C LEU A 122 -15.14 3.21 -3.00
N ASP A 123 -15.27 1.93 -2.62
CA ASP A 123 -16.35 1.47 -1.75
C ASP A 123 -16.31 2.16 -0.38
N GLN A 124 -15.12 2.39 0.18
CA GLN A 124 -14.96 3.11 1.45
C GLN A 124 -15.32 4.59 1.30
N LEU A 125 -14.92 5.23 0.19
CA LEU A 125 -15.28 6.60 -0.14
C LEU A 125 -16.80 6.77 -0.21
N ASP A 126 -17.49 5.89 -0.94
CA ASP A 126 -18.96 5.90 -1.04
C ASP A 126 -19.63 5.77 0.33
N ARG A 127 -19.17 4.83 1.17
CA ARG A 127 -19.71 4.64 2.53
C ARG A 127 -19.53 5.88 3.41
N ARG A 128 -18.33 6.45 3.43
CA ARG A 128 -18.02 7.63 4.26
C ARG A 128 -18.77 8.86 3.80
N TRP A 129 -18.90 9.05 2.48
CA TRP A 129 -19.68 10.13 1.91
C TRP A 129 -21.17 10.01 2.28
N ALA A 130 -21.76 8.82 2.13
CA ALA A 130 -23.16 8.58 2.52
C ALA A 130 -23.41 8.85 4.01
N GLY A 131 -22.44 8.48 4.86
CA GLY A 131 -22.47 8.78 6.30
C GLY A 131 -22.43 10.28 6.63
N GLN A 132 -21.62 11.07 5.92
CA GLN A 132 -21.57 12.53 6.09
C GLN A 132 -22.89 13.20 5.70
N GLN A 133 -23.57 12.68 4.68
CA GLN A 133 -24.83 13.22 4.18
C GLN A 133 -26.05 12.81 5.01
N GLN A 134 -25.88 11.98 6.06
CA GLN A 134 -26.97 11.42 6.87
C GLN A 134 -28.05 10.73 6.03
N LEU A 135 -27.67 10.14 4.90
CA LEU A 135 -28.61 9.47 4.02
C LEU A 135 -29.06 8.15 4.67
N GLU A 136 -30.37 7.87 4.64
CA GLU A 136 -30.89 6.57 5.06
C GLU A 136 -30.35 5.46 4.13
N GLU A 137 -30.04 4.29 4.69
CA GLU A 137 -29.47 3.10 4.02
C GLU A 137 -30.29 2.60 2.81
N SER A 138 -31.55 3.05 2.68
CA SER A 138 -32.50 2.66 1.62
C SER A 138 -32.65 3.69 0.48
N ALA A 139 -32.02 4.86 0.58
CA ALA A 139 -32.01 5.83 -0.52
C ALA A 139 -30.90 5.47 -1.51
N ILE A 140 -31.15 5.63 -2.82
CA ILE A 140 -30.06 5.65 -3.80
C ILE A 140 -29.27 6.92 -3.53
N ALA A 141 -28.24 6.83 -2.69
CA ALA A 141 -27.34 7.92 -2.41
C ALA A 141 -26.67 8.33 -3.73
N PRO A 142 -26.59 9.63 -4.06
CA PRO A 142 -25.64 10.08 -5.07
C PRO A 142 -24.26 9.52 -4.69
N SER A 143 -23.51 8.97 -5.62
CA SER A 143 -22.13 8.54 -5.32
C SER A 143 -21.18 9.68 -5.69
N PRO A 144 -20.19 10.02 -4.84
CA PRO A 144 -19.09 10.89 -5.24
C PRO A 144 -18.23 10.23 -6.33
N VAL A 145 -18.30 8.91 -6.48
CA VAL A 145 -17.63 8.15 -7.52
C VAL A 145 -18.53 8.08 -8.75
N GLY A 146 -18.09 8.76 -9.81
CA GLY A 146 -18.75 8.75 -11.09
C GLY A 146 -18.36 7.54 -11.92
N GLU A 147 -17.74 7.80 -13.06
CA GLU A 147 -17.37 6.77 -14.00
C GLU A 147 -16.14 5.98 -13.52
N VAL A 148 -16.20 4.64 -13.57
CA VAL A 148 -15.12 3.74 -13.12
C VAL A 148 -14.80 2.74 -14.22
N VAL A 149 -13.51 2.57 -14.51
CA VAL A 149 -12.99 1.44 -15.29
C VAL A 149 -11.82 0.80 -14.60
N ARG A 150 -11.51 -0.43 -14.99
CA ARG A 150 -10.28 -1.11 -14.62
C ARG A 150 -9.33 -1.14 -15.81
N TYR A 151 -8.04 -0.88 -15.60
CA TYR A 151 -7.03 -0.91 -16.66
C TYR A 151 -5.89 -1.89 -16.39
N ALA A 152 -5.66 -2.27 -15.14
CA ALA A 152 -4.63 -3.21 -14.73
C ALA A 152 -5.11 -4.03 -13.53
N VAL A 153 -4.50 -5.17 -13.28
CA VAL A 153 -4.72 -5.93 -12.06
C VAL A 153 -3.43 -6.62 -11.61
N SER A 154 -3.35 -6.92 -10.32
CA SER A 154 -2.23 -7.65 -9.73
C SER A 154 -2.73 -8.56 -8.60
N PRO A 155 -2.58 -9.89 -8.70
CA PRO A 155 -2.85 -10.80 -7.59
C PRO A 155 -2.00 -10.43 -6.37
N VAL A 156 -2.57 -10.56 -5.17
CA VAL A 156 -1.79 -10.50 -3.93
C VAL A 156 -1.10 -11.85 -3.74
N VAL A 157 0.21 -11.84 -3.52
CA VAL A 157 1.04 -13.04 -3.44
C VAL A 157 1.87 -13.02 -2.17
N ILE A 158 2.30 -14.22 -1.75
CA ILE A 158 3.32 -14.37 -0.72
C ILE A 158 4.67 -14.40 -1.46
N ALA A 159 5.39 -13.28 -1.46
CA ALA A 159 6.75 -13.22 -1.96
C ALA A 159 7.69 -13.98 -1.02
N MET A 160 8.62 -14.74 -1.59
CA MET A 160 9.64 -15.49 -0.87
C MET A 160 10.94 -15.49 -1.65
N TRP A 161 12.08 -15.60 -0.96
CA TRP A 161 13.31 -16.00 -1.63
C TRP A 161 13.16 -17.40 -2.24
N ASP A 162 13.71 -17.65 -3.43
CA ASP A 162 13.55 -18.94 -4.14
C ASP A 162 13.95 -20.14 -3.27
N ASP A 163 15.05 -20.04 -2.51
CA ASP A 163 15.50 -21.10 -1.60
C ASP A 163 14.55 -21.33 -0.42
N VAL A 164 13.96 -20.26 0.11
CA VAL A 164 12.94 -20.31 1.17
C VAL A 164 11.67 -20.99 0.65
N ALA A 165 11.16 -20.59 -0.53
CA ALA A 165 9.98 -21.21 -1.13
C ALA A 165 10.19 -22.71 -1.35
N ARG A 166 11.36 -23.11 -1.89
CA ARG A 166 11.72 -24.53 -2.07
C ARG A 166 11.79 -25.29 -0.76
N SER A 167 12.27 -24.66 0.31
CA SER A 167 12.31 -25.31 1.63
C SER A 167 10.92 -25.61 2.20
N LEU A 168 9.89 -24.91 1.72
CA LEU A 168 8.48 -25.12 2.06
C LEU A 168 7.76 -26.08 1.11
N GLY A 169 8.47 -26.66 0.13
CA GLY A 169 7.92 -27.61 -0.84
C GLY A 169 7.49 -26.98 -2.18
N TRP A 170 7.53 -25.66 -2.33
CA TRP A 170 7.21 -25.01 -3.60
C TRP A 170 8.27 -25.31 -4.68
N PRO A 171 7.90 -25.50 -5.97
CA PRO A 171 6.55 -25.44 -6.54
C PRO A 171 5.79 -26.77 -6.55
N ASP A 172 6.39 -27.86 -6.05
CA ASP A 172 5.81 -29.21 -6.13
C ASP A 172 4.64 -29.41 -5.15
N GLU A 173 4.65 -28.69 -4.02
CA GLU A 173 3.59 -28.65 -3.02
C GLU A 173 2.92 -27.28 -2.97
N ALA A 174 1.61 -27.28 -2.70
CA ALA A 174 0.86 -26.05 -2.50
C ALA A 174 1.23 -25.42 -1.16
N VAL A 175 1.71 -24.19 -1.20
CA VAL A 175 2.07 -23.40 -0.01
C VAL A 175 0.95 -22.40 0.26
N GLY A 176 0.43 -22.41 1.48
CA GLY A 176 -0.66 -21.54 1.93
C GLY A 176 -0.37 -20.86 3.27
N TRP A 177 -1.39 -20.21 3.83
CA TRP A 177 -1.27 -19.50 5.10
C TRP A 177 -0.93 -20.44 6.26
N GLU A 178 -1.48 -21.66 6.25
CA GLU A 178 -1.15 -22.68 7.25
C GLU A 178 0.33 -23.10 7.19
N THR A 179 0.90 -23.26 5.98
CA THR A 179 2.32 -23.58 5.80
C THR A 179 3.21 -22.51 6.42
N ILE A 180 2.89 -21.23 6.20
CA ILE A 180 3.61 -20.09 6.76
C ILE A 180 3.49 -20.05 8.28
N GLN A 181 2.28 -20.23 8.81
CA GLN A 181 2.02 -20.26 10.24
C GLN A 181 2.81 -21.37 10.93
N GLN A 182 2.79 -22.60 10.38
CA GLN A 182 3.52 -23.74 10.93
C GLN A 182 5.03 -23.51 10.88
N ARG A 183 5.54 -22.95 9.77
CA ARG A 183 6.96 -22.60 9.63
C ARG A 183 7.39 -21.59 10.68
N ALA A 184 6.63 -20.51 10.84
CA ALA A 184 6.93 -19.43 11.79
C ALA A 184 6.80 -19.89 13.26
N ALA A 185 5.89 -20.83 13.55
CA ALA A 185 5.75 -21.44 14.87
C ALA A 185 6.91 -22.39 15.20
N ALA A 186 7.44 -23.10 14.21
CA ALA A 186 8.54 -24.07 14.38
C ALA A 186 9.93 -23.41 14.39
N ASP A 187 10.10 -22.30 13.67
CA ASP A 187 11.37 -21.61 13.49
C ASP A 187 11.23 -20.13 13.88
N PRO A 188 11.72 -19.71 15.06
CA PRO A 188 11.62 -18.32 15.51
C PRO A 188 12.44 -17.34 14.66
N ASP A 189 13.40 -17.84 13.86
CA ASP A 189 14.24 -17.03 12.98
C ASP A 189 13.61 -16.80 11.61
N PHE A 190 12.56 -17.56 11.26
CA PHE A 190 11.76 -17.31 10.07
C PHE A 190 10.99 -16.00 10.23
N ARG A 191 11.32 -15.03 9.38
CA ARG A 191 10.76 -13.67 9.44
C ARG A 191 9.80 -13.47 8.28
N TRP A 192 8.52 -13.30 8.60
CA TRP A 192 7.52 -12.95 7.61
C TRP A 192 6.61 -11.80 8.05
N SER A 193 6.00 -11.13 7.07
CA SER A 193 5.07 -10.02 7.30
C SER A 193 4.03 -9.86 6.19
N HIS A 194 2.98 -9.10 6.48
CA HIS A 194 2.10 -8.54 5.46
C HIS A 194 1.75 -7.08 5.82
N PRO A 195 1.36 -6.25 4.84
CA PRO A 195 0.94 -4.88 5.10
C PRO A 195 -0.28 -4.81 6.03
N SER A 196 -0.48 -3.69 6.71
CA SER A 196 -1.68 -3.45 7.52
C SER A 196 -2.94 -3.35 6.65
N THR A 197 -4.12 -3.49 7.26
CA THR A 197 -5.41 -3.35 6.56
C THR A 197 -5.71 -1.91 6.09
N SER A 198 -4.80 -0.96 6.34
CA SER A 198 -4.79 0.39 5.75
C SER A 198 -4.13 0.43 4.37
N GLN A 199 -3.57 -0.69 3.90
CA GLN A 199 -3.05 -0.91 2.55
C GLN A 199 -3.93 -1.97 1.86
N ALA A 200 -4.11 -1.92 0.53
CA ALA A 200 -5.03 -2.86 -0.11
C ALA A 200 -4.47 -4.29 -0.04
N SER A 201 -3.19 -4.48 -0.33
CA SER A 201 -2.50 -5.77 -0.20
C SER A 201 -2.64 -6.38 1.20
N GLY A 202 -2.57 -5.57 2.24
CA GLY A 202 -2.80 -5.99 3.63
C GLY A 202 -4.25 -6.41 3.88
N LEU A 203 -5.22 -5.58 3.51
CA LEU A 203 -6.65 -5.90 3.65
C LEU A 203 -7.04 -7.15 2.85
N LEU A 204 -6.53 -7.28 1.62
CA LEU A 204 -6.77 -8.41 0.73
C LEU A 204 -6.12 -9.70 1.26
N ALA A 205 -4.92 -9.63 1.85
CA ALA A 205 -4.29 -10.78 2.50
C ALA A 205 -5.06 -11.22 3.75
N THR A 206 -5.43 -10.27 4.63
CA THR A 206 -6.26 -10.59 5.79
C THR A 206 -7.59 -11.22 5.35
N LEU A 207 -8.27 -10.67 4.34
CA LEU A 207 -9.47 -11.29 3.77
C LEU A 207 -9.22 -12.73 3.28
N ALA A 208 -8.08 -12.99 2.63
CA ALA A 208 -7.69 -14.33 2.21
C ALA A 208 -7.47 -15.29 3.40
N GLU A 209 -6.90 -14.82 4.51
CA GLU A 209 -6.78 -15.60 5.75
C GLU A 209 -8.15 -15.93 6.36
N PHE A 210 -9.11 -15.01 6.33
CA PHE A 210 -10.49 -15.30 6.76
C PHE A 210 -11.16 -16.34 5.85
N TYR A 211 -10.96 -16.27 4.53
CA TYR A 211 -11.41 -17.30 3.60
C TYR A 211 -10.81 -18.67 3.92
N ALA A 212 -9.50 -18.71 4.19
CA ALA A 212 -8.79 -19.92 4.60
C ALA A 212 -9.36 -20.50 5.90
N GLY A 213 -9.52 -19.67 6.95
CA GLY A 213 -10.07 -20.07 8.24
C GLY A 213 -11.54 -20.48 8.19
N ALA A 214 -12.33 -19.93 7.27
CA ALA A 214 -13.71 -20.34 7.01
C ALA A 214 -13.82 -21.57 6.09
N GLY A 215 -12.73 -21.99 5.44
CA GLY A 215 -12.73 -23.07 4.45
C GLY A 215 -13.56 -22.73 3.22
N LYS A 216 -13.55 -21.46 2.78
CA LYS A 216 -14.33 -20.95 1.64
C LYS A 216 -13.44 -20.31 0.59
N THR A 217 -13.95 -20.21 -0.63
CA THR A 217 -13.34 -19.43 -1.72
C THR A 217 -14.27 -18.34 -2.26
N ARG A 218 -15.57 -18.41 -1.91
CA ARG A 218 -16.62 -17.47 -2.32
C ARG A 218 -17.65 -17.34 -1.21
N GLY A 219 -18.40 -16.24 -1.21
CA GLY A 219 -19.53 -16.05 -0.31
C GLY A 219 -19.14 -16.10 1.18
N LEU A 220 -18.01 -15.49 1.56
CA LEU A 220 -17.71 -15.24 2.97
C LEU A 220 -18.79 -14.33 3.56
N THR A 221 -19.34 -14.71 4.71
CA THR A 221 -20.39 -13.98 5.42
C THR A 221 -19.88 -13.42 6.74
N VAL A 222 -20.65 -12.53 7.36
CA VAL A 222 -20.34 -12.02 8.71
C VAL A 222 -20.33 -13.16 9.74
N ASP A 223 -21.22 -14.13 9.62
CA ASP A 223 -21.27 -15.28 10.53
C ASP A 223 -20.00 -16.13 10.42
N ASP A 224 -19.47 -16.30 9.21
CA ASP A 224 -18.18 -17.00 9.02
C ASP A 224 -17.03 -16.18 9.61
N ALA A 225 -16.98 -14.89 9.33
CA ALA A 225 -15.90 -14.01 9.80
C ALA A 225 -15.89 -13.84 11.33
N THR A 226 -17.02 -14.05 11.99
CA THR A 226 -17.15 -13.99 13.45
C THR A 226 -17.17 -15.36 14.13
N ALA A 227 -17.10 -16.46 13.37
CA ALA A 227 -17.03 -17.80 13.91
C ALA A 227 -15.72 -17.99 14.69
N GLN A 228 -15.80 -18.58 15.88
CA GLN A 228 -14.64 -18.78 16.76
C GLN A 228 -13.50 -19.52 16.04
N GLN A 229 -13.81 -20.53 15.23
CA GLN A 229 -12.82 -21.29 14.47
C GLN A 229 -12.05 -20.41 13.48
N THR A 230 -12.73 -19.50 12.78
CA THR A 230 -12.12 -18.59 11.82
C THR A 230 -11.28 -17.54 12.54
N ILE A 231 -11.79 -16.97 13.64
CA ILE A 231 -11.03 -16.04 14.48
C ILE A 231 -9.78 -16.71 15.04
N ASP A 232 -9.87 -17.95 15.54
CA ASP A 232 -8.72 -18.69 16.07
C ASP A 232 -7.68 -18.96 14.98
N TYR A 233 -8.12 -19.32 13.77
CA TYR A 233 -7.23 -19.50 12.62
C TYR A 233 -6.46 -18.22 12.29
N VAL A 234 -7.17 -17.11 12.05
CA VAL A 234 -6.56 -15.81 11.72
C VAL A 234 -5.65 -15.36 12.86
N THR A 235 -6.09 -15.48 14.12
CA THR A 235 -5.26 -15.14 15.29
C THR A 235 -3.97 -15.94 15.33
N ASN A 236 -3.99 -17.23 14.95
CA ASN A 236 -2.80 -18.06 14.95
C ASN A 236 -1.83 -17.68 13.84
N VAL A 237 -2.31 -17.21 12.69
CA VAL A 237 -1.48 -16.67 11.60
C VAL A 237 -0.88 -15.33 12.03
N GLU A 238 -1.73 -14.37 12.41
CA GLU A 238 -1.37 -13.00 12.77
C GLU A 238 -0.36 -12.92 13.93
N ARG A 239 -0.44 -13.83 14.91
CA ARG A 239 0.54 -13.90 16.02
C ARG A 239 1.97 -14.19 15.58
N THR A 240 2.16 -14.74 14.39
CA THR A 240 3.48 -15.09 13.85
C THR A 240 4.10 -13.96 13.02
N VAL A 241 3.33 -12.92 12.70
CA VAL A 241 3.79 -11.76 11.95
C VAL A 241 4.85 -10.99 12.76
N LYS A 242 5.98 -10.69 12.12
CA LYS A 242 7.09 -10.00 12.78
C LYS A 242 6.86 -8.50 12.90
N PHE A 243 6.23 -7.89 11.91
CA PHE A 243 5.95 -6.46 11.87
C PHE A 243 4.74 -6.16 10.98
N TYR A 244 4.08 -5.05 11.31
CA TYR A 244 3.02 -4.45 10.51
C TYR A 244 3.40 -2.99 10.18
N GLY A 245 2.79 -2.45 9.12
CA GLY A 245 2.62 -1.00 8.98
C GLY A 245 3.53 -0.28 7.98
N GLU A 246 4.42 -0.96 7.28
CA GLU A 246 5.12 -0.36 6.13
C GLU A 246 4.35 -0.65 4.83
N GLY A 247 4.26 0.35 3.94
CA GLY A 247 3.72 0.15 2.60
C GLY A 247 4.63 -0.74 1.75
N GLU A 248 4.08 -1.31 0.68
CA GLU A 248 4.78 -2.30 -0.14
C GLU A 248 6.08 -1.73 -0.76
N THR A 249 6.10 -0.45 -1.10
CA THR A 249 7.30 0.25 -1.60
C THR A 249 8.40 0.35 -0.55
N ALA A 250 8.05 0.71 0.69
CA ALA A 250 8.99 0.81 1.81
C ALA A 250 9.57 -0.56 2.18
N ILE A 251 8.73 -1.62 2.21
CA ILE A 251 9.19 -2.99 2.41
C ILE A 251 10.18 -3.38 1.33
N LEU A 252 9.87 -3.12 0.05
CA LEU A 252 10.77 -3.45 -1.05
C LEU A 252 12.10 -2.72 -0.98
N ASP A 253 12.13 -1.45 -0.58
CA ASP A 253 13.39 -0.70 -0.42
C ASP A 253 14.29 -1.33 0.64
N ARG A 254 13.70 -1.81 1.73
CA ARG A 254 14.43 -2.57 2.76
C ARG A 254 14.86 -3.94 2.28
N ILE A 255 14.02 -4.66 1.52
CA ILE A 255 14.40 -5.93 0.89
C ILE A 255 15.59 -5.73 -0.05
N ARG A 256 15.64 -4.65 -0.83
CA ARG A 256 16.80 -4.33 -1.68
C ARG A 256 18.06 -4.03 -0.88
N ALA A 257 17.93 -3.39 0.29
CA ALA A 257 19.06 -2.97 1.10
C ALA A 257 19.62 -4.09 2.01
N GLU A 258 18.72 -4.87 2.61
CA GLU A 258 19.01 -5.84 3.67
C GLU A 258 18.85 -7.29 3.18
N GLY A 259 18.17 -7.51 2.06
CA GLY A 259 17.92 -8.83 1.50
C GLY A 259 17.22 -9.74 2.50
N ARG A 260 17.67 -11.00 2.53
CA ARG A 260 17.11 -12.03 3.41
C ARG A 260 17.29 -11.72 4.90
N ASP A 261 18.23 -10.85 5.29
CA ASP A 261 18.43 -10.46 6.70
C ASP A 261 17.28 -9.59 7.25
N PHE A 262 16.44 -9.04 6.39
CA PHE A 262 15.21 -8.33 6.79
C PHE A 262 13.99 -9.25 6.88
N LEU A 263 13.68 -10.00 5.81
CA LEU A 263 12.57 -10.96 5.76
C LEU A 263 12.91 -12.21 4.93
N ASP A 264 12.38 -13.36 5.34
CA ASP A 264 12.35 -14.58 4.54
C ASP A 264 11.14 -14.64 3.60
N SER A 265 10.02 -14.03 3.99
CA SER A 265 8.77 -14.00 3.21
C SER A 265 7.94 -12.76 3.50
N PHE A 266 7.16 -12.27 2.54
CA PHE A 266 6.27 -11.13 2.76
C PHE A 266 5.15 -11.06 1.73
N VAL A 267 4.04 -10.42 2.10
CA VAL A 267 2.91 -10.21 1.18
C VAL A 267 3.10 -8.93 0.38
N VAL A 268 2.98 -9.05 -0.95
CA VAL A 268 2.94 -7.93 -1.90
C VAL A 268 2.05 -8.28 -3.09
N GLN A 269 1.78 -7.32 -3.95
CA GLN A 269 1.22 -7.53 -5.28
C GLN A 269 2.25 -8.18 -6.22
N GLU A 270 1.79 -9.09 -7.09
CA GLU A 270 2.65 -9.85 -8.04
C GLU A 270 3.58 -8.96 -8.86
N HIS A 271 3.10 -7.81 -9.34
CA HIS A 271 3.89 -6.92 -10.20
C HIS A 271 5.15 -6.40 -9.50
N LEU A 272 5.14 -6.30 -8.16
CA LEU A 272 6.27 -5.87 -7.36
C LEU A 272 7.36 -6.95 -7.29
N VAL A 273 7.00 -8.23 -7.26
CA VAL A 273 7.95 -9.35 -7.38
C VAL A 273 8.59 -9.35 -8.78
N VAL A 274 7.76 -9.16 -9.82
CA VAL A 274 8.22 -9.08 -11.21
C VAL A 274 9.22 -7.93 -11.39
N ASN A 275 8.88 -6.75 -10.90
CA ASN A 275 9.72 -5.56 -11.01
C ASN A 275 11.02 -5.71 -10.22
N TYR A 276 10.98 -6.25 -9.01
CA TYR A 276 12.18 -6.53 -8.21
C TYR A 276 13.18 -7.40 -8.98
N ASN A 277 12.74 -8.54 -9.52
CA ASN A 277 13.63 -9.45 -10.24
C ASN A 277 14.16 -8.86 -11.55
N ARG A 278 13.35 -8.08 -12.26
CA ARG A 278 13.79 -7.39 -13.48
C ARG A 278 14.89 -6.38 -13.18
N ASP A 279 14.73 -5.61 -12.10
CA ASP A 279 15.71 -4.60 -11.70
C ASP A 279 17.03 -5.24 -11.22
N ALA A 280 16.96 -6.42 -10.59
CA ALA A 280 18.13 -7.19 -10.15
C ALA A 280 18.98 -7.71 -11.34
N GLY A 281 18.35 -8.03 -12.47
CA GLY A 281 19.05 -8.37 -13.72
C GLY A 281 19.91 -9.65 -13.69
N SER A 282 19.72 -10.51 -12.68
CA SER A 282 20.54 -11.70 -12.41
C SER A 282 20.24 -12.90 -13.33
N GLY A 283 19.18 -12.84 -14.14
CA GLY A 283 18.77 -13.90 -15.08
C GLY A 283 18.13 -15.13 -14.42
N SER A 284 17.98 -15.14 -13.10
CA SER A 284 17.20 -16.10 -12.32
C SER A 284 16.49 -15.34 -11.20
N PRO A 285 15.23 -15.66 -10.88
CA PRO A 285 14.49 -14.91 -9.87
C PRO A 285 15.12 -15.10 -8.50
N GLU A 286 15.37 -14.00 -7.79
CA GLU A 286 15.74 -14.03 -6.38
C GLU A 286 14.49 -14.22 -5.52
N LEU A 287 13.42 -13.52 -5.88
CA LEU A 287 12.10 -13.63 -5.25
C LEU A 287 11.14 -14.39 -6.16
N VAL A 288 10.29 -15.22 -5.58
CA VAL A 288 9.20 -15.91 -6.28
C VAL A 288 7.85 -15.51 -5.69
N ALA A 289 6.86 -15.38 -6.55
CA ALA A 289 5.46 -15.13 -6.19
C ALA A 289 4.78 -16.47 -5.88
N VAL A 290 4.56 -16.73 -4.59
CA VAL A 290 3.79 -17.91 -4.15
C VAL A 290 2.31 -17.52 -4.05
N TYR A 291 1.48 -18.25 -4.78
CA TYR A 291 0.03 -18.08 -4.77
C TYR A 291 -0.56 -19.00 -3.70
N PRO A 292 -1.22 -18.47 -2.65
CA PRO A 292 -1.71 -19.28 -1.55
C PRO A 292 -2.59 -20.44 -2.02
N ALA A 293 -2.42 -21.61 -1.41
CA ALA A 293 -3.17 -22.82 -1.73
C ALA A 293 -4.70 -22.63 -1.63
N GLU A 294 -5.13 -21.76 -0.71
CA GLU A 294 -6.52 -21.42 -0.45
C GLU A 294 -7.12 -20.47 -1.52
N GLY A 295 -6.25 -19.81 -2.30
CA GLY A 295 -6.59 -18.80 -3.30
C GLY A 295 -6.16 -17.39 -2.91
N THR A 296 -6.28 -16.46 -3.86
CA THR A 296 -5.92 -15.05 -3.64
C THR A 296 -6.97 -14.07 -4.18
N LEU A 297 -6.94 -12.85 -3.64
CA LEU A 297 -7.66 -11.70 -4.16
C LEU A 297 -6.72 -10.85 -5.05
N TRP A 298 -7.32 -9.99 -5.86
CA TRP A 298 -6.60 -9.15 -6.82
C TRP A 298 -6.75 -7.69 -6.42
N ALA A 299 -5.63 -6.98 -6.38
CA ALA A 299 -5.62 -5.54 -6.48
C ALA A 299 -6.05 -5.17 -7.91
N ASP A 300 -7.14 -4.43 -8.05
CA ASP A 300 -7.85 -4.25 -9.32
C ASP A 300 -7.64 -2.88 -9.97
N HIS A 301 -6.77 -2.02 -9.41
CA HIS A 301 -6.29 -0.76 -10.01
C HIS A 301 -7.37 -0.02 -10.82
N PRO A 302 -8.48 0.40 -10.19
CA PRO A 302 -9.52 1.14 -10.88
C PRO A 302 -9.03 2.54 -11.24
N LEU A 303 -9.57 3.10 -12.32
CA LEU A 303 -9.51 4.51 -12.68
C LEU A 303 -10.92 5.08 -12.52
N ALA A 304 -11.08 6.03 -11.62
CA ALA A 304 -12.37 6.59 -11.24
C ALA A 304 -12.40 8.12 -11.38
N LEU A 305 -13.52 8.65 -11.87
CA LEU A 305 -13.82 10.08 -11.90
C LEU A 305 -14.59 10.46 -10.64
N LEU A 306 -14.24 11.58 -9.99
CA LEU A 306 -15.02 12.15 -8.91
C LEU A 306 -16.07 13.12 -9.43
N GLU A 307 -17.31 12.97 -8.97
CA GLU A 307 -18.40 13.91 -9.25
C GLU A 307 -18.37 15.05 -8.22
N SER A 308 -18.16 16.28 -8.70
CA SER A 308 -18.20 17.48 -7.87
C SER A 308 -18.81 18.66 -8.64
N SER A 309 -19.18 19.73 -7.93
CA SER A 309 -19.68 20.97 -8.55
C SER A 309 -18.65 21.67 -9.44
N ASP A 310 -17.37 21.43 -9.17
CA ASP A 310 -16.25 22.13 -9.79
C ASP A 310 -15.68 21.36 -10.99
N LEU A 311 -16.14 20.11 -11.21
CA LEU A 311 -15.75 19.30 -12.34
C LEU A 311 -16.28 19.89 -13.66
N THR A 312 -15.37 20.27 -14.56
CA THR A 312 -15.75 20.85 -15.86
C THR A 312 -16.16 19.77 -16.88
N ASN A 313 -16.94 20.17 -17.89
CA ASN A 313 -17.26 19.29 -19.04
C ASN A 313 -16.01 18.86 -19.82
N ASN A 314 -15.01 19.73 -19.88
CA ASN A 314 -13.75 19.47 -20.55
C ASN A 314 -12.90 18.46 -19.78
N GLN A 315 -12.83 18.55 -18.45
CA GLN A 315 -12.20 17.53 -17.59
C GLN A 315 -12.89 16.17 -17.72
N ARG A 316 -14.23 16.14 -17.76
CA ARG A 316 -14.98 14.90 -18.01
C ARG A 316 -14.66 14.29 -19.38
N SER A 317 -14.45 15.14 -20.40
CA SER A 317 -14.06 14.70 -21.73
C SER A 317 -12.61 14.18 -21.75
N THR A 318 -11.70 14.84 -21.04
CA THR A 318 -10.31 14.37 -20.84
C THR A 318 -10.28 13.03 -20.12
N PHE A 319 -11.06 12.84 -19.04
CA PHE A 319 -11.17 11.56 -18.34
C PHE A 319 -11.62 10.43 -19.27
N ARG A 320 -12.69 10.64 -20.05
CA ARG A 320 -13.19 9.62 -21.00
C ARG A 320 -12.15 9.27 -22.07
N ALA A 321 -11.44 10.27 -22.59
CA ALA A 321 -10.37 10.04 -23.55
C ALA A 321 -9.21 9.24 -22.92
N PHE A 322 -8.83 9.56 -21.69
CA PHE A 322 -7.79 8.84 -20.96
C PHE A 322 -8.21 7.41 -20.62
N ARG A 323 -9.45 7.21 -20.16
CA ARG A 323 -10.08 5.91 -19.95
C ARG A 323 -10.02 5.02 -21.20
N ASP A 324 -10.44 5.55 -22.34
CA ASP A 324 -10.41 4.82 -23.61
C ASP A 324 -8.97 4.49 -24.03
N PHE A 325 -8.04 5.42 -23.78
CA PHE A 325 -6.62 5.20 -24.04
C PHE A 325 -6.03 4.09 -23.16
N VAL A 326 -6.24 4.08 -21.85
CA VAL A 326 -5.65 3.05 -20.96
C VAL A 326 -6.18 1.65 -21.25
N GLN A 327 -7.35 1.54 -21.87
CA GLN A 327 -7.95 0.29 -22.32
C GLN A 327 -7.53 -0.09 -23.76
N SER A 328 -6.80 0.77 -24.47
CA SER A 328 -6.35 0.48 -25.84
C SER A 328 -5.33 -0.66 -25.87
N PRO A 329 -5.23 -1.41 -26.99
CA PRO A 329 -4.22 -2.46 -27.13
C PRO A 329 -2.78 -1.96 -26.87
N GLU A 330 -2.46 -0.74 -27.31
CA GLU A 330 -1.15 -0.13 -27.12
C GLU A 330 -0.86 0.14 -25.65
N ALA A 331 -1.82 0.68 -24.89
CA ALA A 331 -1.67 0.90 -23.46
C ALA A 331 -1.64 -0.41 -22.67
N GLN A 332 -2.46 -1.41 -23.05
CA GLN A 332 -2.43 -2.72 -22.40
C GLN A 332 -1.09 -3.44 -22.63
N GLN A 333 -0.39 -3.20 -23.74
CA GLN A 333 0.98 -3.68 -23.91
C GLN A 333 1.93 -3.05 -22.88
N VAL A 334 1.79 -1.75 -22.58
CA VAL A 334 2.58 -1.09 -21.53
C VAL A 334 2.27 -1.69 -20.15
N VAL A 335 1.00 -1.95 -19.84
CA VAL A 335 0.56 -2.64 -18.60
C VAL A 335 1.26 -4.00 -18.45
N LEU A 336 1.24 -4.82 -19.51
CA LEU A 336 1.89 -6.14 -19.54
C LEU A 336 3.42 -6.04 -19.36
N GLN A 337 4.07 -5.04 -19.96
CA GLN A 337 5.52 -4.83 -19.81
C GLN A 337 5.88 -4.29 -18.43
N ALA A 338 4.97 -3.60 -17.75
CA ALA A 338 5.14 -3.12 -16.39
C ALA A 338 4.94 -4.20 -15.31
N GLY A 339 4.64 -5.44 -15.70
CA GLY A 339 4.45 -6.57 -14.78
C GLY A 339 3.03 -6.69 -14.22
N PHE A 340 2.09 -5.90 -14.73
CA PHE A 340 0.68 -5.99 -14.37
C PHE A 340 -0.07 -6.90 -15.33
N ARG A 341 -1.11 -7.55 -14.83
CA ARG A 341 -2.06 -8.30 -15.67
C ARG A 341 -3.06 -7.33 -16.30
N PRO A 342 -3.57 -7.66 -17.49
CA PRO A 342 -4.47 -6.77 -18.23
C PRO A 342 -5.85 -6.73 -17.59
N SER A 343 -6.60 -5.67 -17.89
CA SER A 343 -8.00 -5.56 -17.46
C SER A 343 -8.90 -6.62 -18.10
N ASP A 344 -8.62 -7.02 -19.35
CA ASP A 344 -9.20 -8.17 -20.02
C ASP A 344 -8.31 -9.40 -19.83
N LEU A 345 -8.71 -10.27 -18.90
CA LEU A 345 -7.97 -11.49 -18.54
C LEU A 345 -7.95 -12.55 -19.65
N SER A 346 -8.66 -12.35 -20.76
CA SER A 346 -8.55 -13.22 -21.94
C SER A 346 -7.33 -12.92 -22.81
N LEU A 347 -6.68 -11.78 -22.61
CA LEU A 347 -5.47 -11.42 -23.35
C LEU A 347 -4.29 -12.32 -22.95
N PRO A 348 -3.50 -12.79 -23.93
CA PRO A 348 -2.36 -13.65 -23.65
C PRO A 348 -1.27 -12.89 -22.91
N LEU A 349 -0.65 -13.54 -21.93
CA LEU A 349 0.49 -13.02 -21.17
C LEU A 349 1.85 -13.36 -21.81
N GLU A 350 1.84 -14.04 -22.96
CA GLU A 350 3.05 -14.38 -23.71
C GLU A 350 3.84 -13.11 -24.07
N GLY A 351 5.12 -13.07 -23.73
CA GLY A 351 5.98 -11.91 -23.98
C GLY A 351 5.74 -10.71 -23.04
N SER A 352 4.91 -10.87 -21.99
CA SER A 352 4.81 -9.90 -20.89
C SER A 352 5.98 -10.03 -19.91
N ALA A 353 6.07 -9.10 -18.96
CA ALA A 353 7.05 -9.20 -17.87
C ALA A 353 6.64 -10.26 -16.82
N ILE A 354 5.40 -10.73 -16.83
CA ILE A 354 4.93 -11.81 -15.96
C ILE A 354 5.48 -13.11 -16.54
N SER A 355 6.53 -13.65 -15.93
CA SER A 355 7.18 -14.87 -16.39
C SER A 355 7.97 -15.55 -15.28
N PRO A 356 8.26 -16.86 -15.39
CA PRO A 356 9.06 -17.56 -14.40
C PRO A 356 10.46 -16.96 -14.22
N ALA A 357 11.02 -16.34 -15.27
CA ALA A 357 12.30 -15.65 -15.20
C ALA A 357 12.26 -14.42 -14.26
N ASN A 358 11.08 -13.82 -14.08
CA ASN A 358 10.84 -12.72 -13.14
C ASN A 358 10.10 -13.18 -11.87
N GLY A 359 10.10 -14.49 -11.59
CA GLY A 359 9.56 -15.05 -10.35
C GLY A 359 8.03 -15.17 -10.31
N ALA A 360 7.34 -14.98 -11.44
CA ALA A 360 5.88 -15.06 -11.52
C ALA A 360 5.43 -16.21 -12.43
N ASP A 361 4.27 -16.81 -12.14
CA ASP A 361 3.66 -17.84 -12.98
C ASP A 361 2.47 -17.26 -13.77
N PRO A 362 2.58 -17.13 -15.11
CA PRO A 362 1.48 -16.64 -15.93
C PRO A 362 0.19 -17.47 -15.83
N SER A 363 0.32 -18.76 -15.48
CA SER A 363 -0.83 -19.66 -15.34
C SER A 363 -1.55 -19.52 -13.99
N GLN A 364 -0.96 -18.83 -13.02
CA GLN A 364 -1.57 -18.55 -11.71
C GLN A 364 -2.31 -17.19 -11.72
N PRO A 365 -3.16 -16.90 -10.71
CA PRO A 365 -3.70 -17.83 -9.72
C PRO A 365 -4.74 -18.78 -10.33
N GLN A 366 -4.71 -20.05 -9.92
CA GLN A 366 -5.74 -21.03 -10.28
C GLN A 366 -7.06 -20.83 -9.50
N THR A 367 -6.97 -20.25 -8.30
CA THR A 367 -8.12 -19.93 -7.44
C THR A 367 -8.14 -18.44 -7.13
N THR A 368 -9.15 -17.75 -7.66
CA THR A 368 -9.43 -16.35 -7.32
C THR A 368 -10.56 -16.28 -6.31
N LEU A 369 -10.29 -15.68 -5.16
CA LEU A 369 -11.26 -15.43 -4.11
C LEU A 369 -12.23 -14.31 -4.51
N GLN A 370 -13.43 -14.32 -3.93
CA GLN A 370 -14.41 -13.26 -4.16
C GLN A 370 -14.20 -12.10 -3.17
N VAL A 371 -14.15 -10.85 -3.64
CA VAL A 371 -14.24 -9.69 -2.73
C VAL A 371 -15.62 -9.71 -2.07
N PRO A 372 -15.71 -9.83 -0.73
CA PRO A 372 -17.00 -9.94 -0.06
C PRO A 372 -17.69 -8.58 0.04
N GLY A 373 -18.97 -8.58 0.45
CA GLY A 373 -19.72 -7.34 0.61
C GLY A 373 -19.19 -6.44 1.74
N PRO A 374 -19.54 -5.14 1.75
CA PRO A 374 -18.97 -4.15 2.67
C PRO A 374 -19.06 -4.53 4.15
N ALA A 375 -20.18 -5.12 4.59
CA ALA A 375 -20.35 -5.54 5.98
C ALA A 375 -19.30 -6.57 6.44
N VAL A 376 -18.86 -7.46 5.53
CA VAL A 376 -17.82 -8.45 5.84
C VAL A 376 -16.45 -7.79 5.86
N VAL A 377 -16.17 -6.87 4.92
CA VAL A 377 -14.92 -6.08 4.90
C VAL A 377 -14.75 -5.30 6.20
N ASP A 378 -15.81 -4.62 6.66
CA ASP A 378 -15.81 -3.86 7.91
C ASP A 378 -15.58 -4.78 9.12
N VAL A 379 -16.21 -5.96 9.15
CA VAL A 379 -15.96 -6.96 10.21
C VAL A 379 -14.51 -7.44 10.19
N VAL A 380 -13.95 -7.76 9.03
CA VAL A 380 -12.55 -8.19 8.91
C VAL A 380 -11.60 -7.09 9.38
N GLN A 381 -11.80 -5.84 8.96
CA GLN A 381 -10.99 -4.70 9.43
C GLN A 381 -11.08 -4.52 10.95
N ASN A 382 -12.27 -4.69 11.53
CA ASN A 382 -12.48 -4.57 12.98
C ASN A 382 -11.87 -5.75 13.76
N VAL A 383 -12.12 -6.99 13.32
CA VAL A 383 -11.57 -8.19 13.96
C VAL A 383 -10.05 -8.17 13.89
N TRP A 384 -9.47 -7.72 12.76
CA TRP A 384 -8.03 -7.58 12.62
C TRP A 384 -7.40 -6.68 13.70
N GLN A 385 -8.06 -5.59 14.11
CA GLN A 385 -7.58 -4.77 15.22
C GLN A 385 -7.47 -5.54 16.54
N PHE A 386 -8.30 -6.59 16.74
CA PHE A 386 -8.26 -7.43 17.92
C PHE A 386 -7.30 -8.62 17.81
N THR A 387 -7.06 -9.12 16.59
CA THR A 387 -6.20 -10.30 16.36
C THR A 387 -4.75 -9.94 16.10
N LYS A 388 -4.47 -8.72 15.60
CA LYS A 388 -3.10 -8.26 15.34
C LYS A 388 -2.26 -8.31 16.62
N ARG A 389 -0.95 -8.50 16.43
CA ARG A 389 0.00 -8.48 17.55
C ARG A 389 -0.05 -7.13 18.26
N LYS A 390 -0.36 -7.16 19.57
CA LYS A 390 -0.38 -5.97 20.42
C LYS A 390 1.00 -5.30 20.47
N ALA A 391 1.01 -3.98 20.40
CA ALA A 391 2.24 -3.19 20.38
C ALA A 391 2.37 -2.33 21.64
N ASN A 392 3.61 -2.25 22.14
CA ASN A 392 4.04 -1.24 23.10
C ASN A 392 4.93 -0.26 22.35
N ILE A 393 4.50 0.98 22.26
CA ILE A 393 5.09 2.00 21.38
C ILE A 393 5.71 3.08 22.25
N TYR A 394 6.99 3.38 22.02
CA TYR A 394 7.61 4.58 22.58
C TYR A 394 7.87 5.57 21.45
N LEU A 395 7.22 6.73 21.54
CA LEU A 395 7.50 7.87 20.70
C LEU A 395 8.74 8.58 21.26
N VAL A 396 9.83 8.62 20.49
CA VAL A 396 11.08 9.25 20.94
C VAL A 396 11.27 10.56 20.18
N VAL A 397 11.11 11.68 20.87
CA VAL A 397 10.94 13.01 20.26
C VAL A 397 12.10 13.92 20.63
N ASP A 398 12.80 14.42 19.60
CA ASP A 398 13.85 15.42 19.74
C ASP A 398 13.21 16.80 19.97
N THR A 399 13.52 17.41 21.10
CA THR A 399 13.14 18.79 21.47
C THR A 399 14.36 19.70 21.60
N SER A 400 15.48 19.33 20.97
CA SER A 400 16.67 20.18 20.87
C SER A 400 16.37 21.48 20.13
N GLY A 401 17.19 22.50 20.36
CA GLY A 401 17.04 23.79 19.67
C GLY A 401 17.07 23.70 18.14
N SER A 402 17.55 22.58 17.57
CA SER A 402 17.53 22.36 16.11
C SER A 402 16.13 22.06 15.54
N MET A 403 15.18 21.74 16.44
CA MET A 403 13.78 21.44 16.15
C MET A 403 12.86 22.65 16.35
N GLU A 404 13.34 23.77 16.90
CA GLU A 404 12.51 24.96 17.13
C GLU A 404 11.81 25.47 15.85
N GLY A 405 10.61 26.04 16.04
CA GLY A 405 9.76 26.57 14.98
C GLY A 405 9.02 25.46 14.22
N ASP A 406 8.86 25.65 12.91
CA ASP A 406 8.00 24.84 12.05
C ASP A 406 8.28 23.33 12.11
N LYS A 407 9.51 22.92 12.43
CA LYS A 407 9.87 21.50 12.55
C LYS A 407 9.21 20.82 13.74
N LEU A 408 9.22 21.46 14.92
CA LEU A 408 8.57 20.93 16.11
C LEU A 408 7.05 20.95 15.93
N ASP A 409 6.51 21.99 15.30
CA ASP A 409 5.08 22.08 14.99
C ASP A 409 4.65 20.96 14.03
N ALA A 410 5.42 20.70 12.97
CA ALA A 410 5.18 19.58 12.06
C ALA A 410 5.32 18.22 12.75
N ALA A 411 6.32 18.05 13.61
CA ALA A 411 6.48 16.83 14.40
C ALA A 411 5.30 16.60 15.35
N GLN A 412 4.81 17.64 16.03
CA GLN A 412 3.63 17.56 16.87
C GLN A 412 2.37 17.21 16.09
N ALA A 413 2.17 17.80 14.90
CA ALA A 413 1.05 17.46 14.03
C ALA A 413 1.10 15.98 13.60
N ALA A 414 2.26 15.49 13.17
CA ALA A 414 2.47 14.10 12.77
C ALA A 414 2.25 13.12 13.94
N LEU A 415 2.73 13.46 15.15
CA LEU A 415 2.52 12.61 16.34
C LEU A 415 1.06 12.56 16.76
N ARG A 416 0.32 13.68 16.66
CA ARG A 416 -1.13 13.68 16.94
C ARG A 416 -1.92 12.86 15.93
N GLU A 417 -1.55 12.95 14.66
CA GLU A 417 -2.14 12.13 13.60
C GLU A 417 -1.89 10.64 13.87
N PHE A 418 -0.65 10.27 14.17
CA PHE A 418 -0.29 8.90 14.55
C PHE A 418 -1.11 8.40 15.76
N LEU A 419 -1.20 9.19 16.83
CA LEU A 419 -1.99 8.83 18.01
C LEU A 419 -3.48 8.69 17.69
N GLY A 420 -4.02 9.49 16.77
CA GLY A 420 -5.41 9.39 16.31
C GLY A 420 -5.71 8.11 15.51
N GLN A 421 -4.67 7.48 14.93
CA GLN A 421 -4.79 6.22 14.20
C GLN A 421 -4.79 4.99 15.11
N ILE A 422 -4.34 5.13 16.36
CA ILE A 422 -4.39 4.06 17.36
C ILE A 422 -5.86 3.89 17.81
N LYS A 423 -6.45 2.75 17.42
CA LYS A 423 -7.85 2.43 17.72
C LYS A 423 -7.93 1.35 18.81
N GLY A 424 -8.54 1.70 19.93
CA GLY A 424 -8.78 0.79 21.06
C GLY A 424 -7.87 1.05 22.25
N ASP A 425 -8.10 0.34 23.34
CA ASP A 425 -7.41 0.47 24.65
C ASP A 425 -6.34 -0.61 24.88
N GLN A 426 -5.95 -1.33 23.81
CA GLN A 426 -5.09 -2.50 23.91
C GLN A 426 -3.64 -2.28 23.44
N GLU A 427 -3.38 -1.15 22.80
CA GLU A 427 -2.04 -0.67 22.51
C GLU A 427 -1.59 0.24 23.64
N GLN A 428 -0.30 0.22 23.96
CA GLN A 428 0.23 1.12 24.98
C GLN A 428 1.23 2.07 24.34
N VAL A 429 1.10 3.37 24.61
CA VAL A 429 1.99 4.39 24.10
C VAL A 429 2.67 5.12 25.25
N GLY A 430 3.98 5.29 25.11
CA GLY A 430 4.80 6.11 25.98
C GLY A 430 5.54 7.16 25.16
N LEU A 431 6.04 8.20 25.81
CA LEU A 431 6.75 9.29 25.17
C LEU A 431 8.10 9.46 25.85
N VAL A 432 9.17 9.53 25.05
CA VAL A 432 10.51 9.91 25.52
C VAL A 432 10.88 11.21 24.86
N GLU A 433 10.90 12.28 25.62
CA GLU A 433 11.39 13.57 25.17
C GLU A 433 12.90 13.64 25.40
N PHE A 434 13.68 14.03 24.39
CA PHE A 434 15.13 14.18 24.53
C PHE A 434 15.66 15.40 23.80
N SER A 435 16.80 15.91 24.27
CA SER A 435 17.64 16.86 23.55
C SER A 435 19.08 16.36 23.57
N THR A 436 19.99 17.00 24.30
CA THR A 436 21.31 16.43 24.61
C THR A 436 21.20 15.27 25.61
N PHE A 437 20.16 15.29 26.45
CA PHE A 437 19.83 14.25 27.42
C PHE A 437 18.35 13.92 27.33
N VAL A 438 17.94 12.80 27.92
CA VAL A 438 16.51 12.51 28.10
C VAL A 438 15.93 13.52 29.08
N ASN A 439 14.92 14.26 28.62
CA ASN A 439 14.26 15.33 29.37
C ASN A 439 13.05 14.79 30.13
N ASN A 440 12.24 13.95 29.47
CA ASN A 440 11.05 13.32 30.05
C ASN A 440 10.86 11.89 29.54
N ILE A 441 10.25 11.04 30.38
CA ILE A 441 9.76 9.71 29.98
C ILE A 441 8.34 9.58 30.54
N ASP A 442 7.35 9.68 29.67
CA ASP A 442 5.99 9.26 29.98
C ASP A 442 5.89 7.75 29.77
N PRO A 443 5.39 7.01 30.77
CA PRO A 443 5.31 5.56 30.71
C PRO A 443 4.29 5.10 29.67
N LEU A 444 4.35 3.81 29.32
CA LEU A 444 3.34 3.15 28.50
C LEU A 444 1.97 3.21 29.18
N GLU A 445 1.04 3.94 28.56
CA GLU A 445 -0.36 3.99 28.97
C GLU A 445 -1.29 3.67 27.77
N PRO A 446 -2.52 3.17 28.03
CA PRO A 446 -3.50 2.88 26.97
C PRO A 446 -3.93 4.10 26.16
#